data_AF-A0A7X7WT44-F1
#
_entry.id   AF-A0A7X7WT44-F1
#
_cell.length_a   1.000
_cell.length_b   1.000
_cell.length_c   1.000
_cell.angle_alpha   90.00
_cell.angle_beta   90.00
_cell.angle_gamma   90.00
#
_symmetry.space_group_name_H-M   'P 1'
#
loop_
_entity.id
_entity.type
_entity.pdbx_description
1 polymer ?
#
loop_
_entity_poly.entity_id
_entity_poly.type
_entity_poly.pdbx_seq_one_letter_code
_entity_poly.pdbx_strand_id
1 'polypeptide(L)'
;MRPKSTNRDLPPRMIRVRKTLKSGAEWVAYYYNGRDAEGRRVKLPLGQDLNEAKRQWAKLECQDIPADTGLLRFIFERYEKEIVPAKAPGTQRDNLGSLKFLRKVFDSAPIDS
;
A
#
# COMPACT_ATOMS: atom_id res chain seq x y z
N MET A 1 -12.23 -4.76 13.02
CA MET A 1 -10.86 -5.24 13.37
C MET A 1 -10.66 -5.10 14.87
N ARG A 2 -10.32 -6.18 15.61
CA ARG A 2 -10.14 -6.11 17.07
C ARG A 2 -8.86 -5.31 17.40
N PRO A 3 -8.92 -4.25 18.23
CA PRO A 3 -7.73 -3.51 18.65
C PRO A 3 -6.73 -4.43 19.35
N LYS A 4 -5.43 -4.22 19.12
CA LYS A 4 -4.39 -5.01 19.79
C LYS A 4 -4.43 -4.76 21.31
N SER A 5 -4.24 -5.83 22.08
CA SER A 5 -4.01 -5.75 23.53
C SER A 5 -2.54 -5.41 23.87
N THR A 6 -1.60 -5.65 22.94
CA THR A 6 -0.17 -5.42 23.13
C THR A 6 0.44 -4.75 21.90
N ASN A 7 1.46 -3.90 22.06
CA ASN A 7 2.10 -3.14 20.97
C ASN A 7 1.10 -2.30 20.15
N ARG A 8 0.27 -1.52 20.86
CA ARG A 8 -0.74 -0.62 20.28
C ARG A 8 -0.13 0.50 19.44
N ASP A 9 1.11 0.88 19.76
CA ASP A 9 1.93 1.85 19.05
C ASP A 9 2.44 1.34 17.69
N LEU A 10 2.34 0.03 17.42
CA LEU A 10 2.91 -0.58 16.22
C LEU A 10 1.84 -0.92 15.17
N PRO A 11 2.18 -0.75 13.88
CA PRO A 11 1.33 -1.13 12.76
C PRO A 11 0.78 -2.56 12.85
N PRO A 12 -0.36 -2.89 12.23
CA PRO A 12 -0.94 -4.23 12.20
C PRO A 12 0.10 -5.32 11.92
N ARG A 13 -0.01 -6.48 12.57
CA ARG A 13 0.93 -7.62 12.41
C ARG A 13 2.39 -7.34 12.79
N MET A 14 2.77 -6.11 13.18
CA MET A 14 4.08 -5.83 13.76
C MET A 14 4.08 -6.05 15.28
N ILE A 15 5.15 -6.67 15.80
CA ILE A 15 5.35 -7.01 17.21
C ILE A 15 6.75 -6.56 17.65
N ARG A 16 6.85 -6.00 18.86
CA ARG A 16 8.11 -5.74 19.54
C ARG A 16 8.35 -6.83 20.58
N VAL A 17 9.55 -7.41 20.54
CA VAL A 17 10.06 -8.37 21.52
C VAL A 17 11.11 -7.64 22.34
N ARG A 18 11.01 -7.75 23.67
CA ARG A 18 12.01 -7.25 24.62
C ARG A 18 12.61 -8.43 25.34
N LYS A 19 13.93 -8.47 25.48
CA LYS A 19 14.67 -9.47 26.27
C LYS A 19 15.71 -8.76 27.12
N THR A 20 15.81 -9.11 28.38
CA THR A 20 16.90 -8.65 29.24
C THR A 20 18.13 -9.52 28.98
N LEU A 21 19.23 -8.90 28.59
CA LEU A 21 20.51 -9.59 28.39
C LEU A 21 21.16 -9.91 29.75
N LYS A 22 22.13 -10.84 29.75
CA LYS A 22 22.91 -11.16 30.96
C LYS A 22 23.63 -9.94 31.55
N SER A 23 23.89 -8.91 30.73
CA SER A 23 24.48 -7.63 31.13
C SER A 23 23.48 -6.66 31.79
N GLY A 24 22.19 -7.02 31.89
CA GLY A 24 21.13 -6.15 32.38
C GLY A 24 20.56 -5.19 31.32
N ALA A 25 21.18 -5.08 30.14
CA ALA A 25 20.66 -4.26 29.04
C ALA A 25 19.38 -4.85 28.43
N GLU A 26 18.43 -3.98 28.08
CA GLU A 26 17.24 -4.39 27.33
C GLU A 26 17.55 -4.51 25.83
N TRP A 27 17.40 -5.71 25.29
CA TRP A 27 17.45 -5.98 23.86
C TRP A 27 16.04 -5.88 23.27
N VAL A 28 15.87 -4.94 22.34
CA VAL A 28 14.60 -4.71 21.65
C VAL A 28 14.73 -5.11 20.19
N ALA A 29 13.82 -5.96 19.71
CA ALA A 29 13.75 -6.33 18.31
C ALA A 29 12.31 -6.33 17.80
N TYR A 30 12.16 -5.95 16.55
CA TYR A 30 10.89 -5.89 15.85
C TYR A 30 10.72 -7.08 14.92
N TYR A 31 9.51 -7.61 14.89
CA TYR A 31 9.13 -8.75 14.07
C TYR A 31 7.84 -8.47 13.32
N TYR A 32 7.75 -8.97 12.10
CA TYR A 32 6.51 -9.12 11.37
C TYR A 32 5.88 -10.45 11.74
N ASN A 33 4.61 -10.46 12.10
CA ASN A 33 3.80 -11.63 12.43
C ASN A 33 2.54 -11.62 11.54
N GLY A 34 2.75 -11.94 10.28
CA GLY A 34 1.71 -12.00 9.26
C GLY A 34 1.32 -13.43 8.90
N ARG A 35 0.68 -13.55 7.75
CA ARG A 35 0.38 -14.83 7.08
C ARG A 35 0.96 -14.80 5.67
N ASP A 36 1.46 -15.93 5.20
CA ASP A 36 1.81 -16.09 3.78
C ASP A 36 0.54 -16.23 2.92
N ALA A 37 0.73 -16.34 1.59
CA ALA A 37 -0.36 -16.54 0.64
C ALA A 37 -1.16 -17.83 0.93
N GLU A 38 -0.52 -18.82 1.53
CA GLU A 38 -1.11 -20.10 1.94
C GLU A 38 -1.77 -20.05 3.35
N GLY A 39 -1.76 -18.89 4.01
CA GLY A 39 -2.41 -18.67 5.30
C GLY A 39 -1.64 -19.17 6.53
N ARG A 40 -0.42 -19.69 6.36
CA ARG A 40 0.48 -20.11 7.45
C ARG A 40 1.07 -18.89 8.14
N ARG A 41 1.33 -19.02 9.45
CA ARG A 41 1.92 -17.94 10.24
C ARG A 41 3.40 -17.78 9.88
N VAL A 42 3.80 -16.58 9.49
CA VAL A 42 5.20 -16.24 9.21
C VAL A 42 5.68 -15.21 10.21
N LYS A 43 6.83 -15.50 10.84
CA LYS A 43 7.53 -14.59 11.75
C LYS A 43 8.85 -14.15 11.13
N LEU A 44 8.91 -12.93 10.60
CA LEU A 44 10.13 -12.38 9.99
C LEU A 44 10.79 -11.35 10.92
N PRO A 45 12.12 -11.40 11.11
CA PRO A 45 12.85 -10.35 11.82
C PRO A 45 12.91 -9.08 10.97
N LEU A 46 12.48 -7.95 11.54
CA LEU A 46 12.52 -6.63 10.86
C LEU A 46 13.69 -5.74 11.30
N GLY A 47 14.43 -6.16 12.35
CA GLY A 47 15.57 -5.44 12.90
C GLY A 47 15.33 -4.88 14.31
N GLN A 48 16.28 -4.09 14.79
CA GLN A 48 16.25 -3.47 16.14
C GLN A 48 15.87 -1.99 16.11
N ASP A 49 16.02 -1.32 14.95
CA ASP A 49 15.59 0.07 14.75
C ASP A 49 14.10 0.14 14.37
N LEU A 50 13.34 1.01 15.04
CA LEU A 50 11.90 1.16 14.83
C LEU A 50 11.56 1.71 13.43
N ASN A 51 12.31 2.68 12.94
CA ASN A 51 12.06 3.35 11.68
C ASN A 51 12.38 2.44 10.49
N GLU A 52 13.49 1.70 10.58
CA GLU A 52 13.82 0.69 9.58
C GLU A 52 12.81 -0.46 9.60
N ALA A 53 12.42 -0.93 10.78
CA ALA A 53 11.44 -1.99 10.91
C ALA A 53 10.06 -1.58 10.36
N LYS A 54 9.65 -0.32 10.53
CA LYS A 54 8.44 0.23 9.89
C LYS A 54 8.56 0.29 8.36
N ARG A 55 9.73 0.64 7.82
CA ARG A 55 9.97 0.62 6.37
C ARG A 55 9.89 -0.80 5.80
N GLN A 56 10.50 -1.78 6.47
CA GLN A 56 10.40 -3.18 6.05
C GLN A 56 8.97 -3.72 6.19
N TRP A 57 8.28 -3.37 7.27
CA TRP A 57 6.86 -3.69 7.44
C TRP A 57 6.00 -3.13 6.30
N ALA A 58 6.23 -1.87 5.91
CA ALA A 58 5.49 -1.24 4.82
C ALA A 58 5.69 -1.99 3.50
N LYS A 59 6.88 -2.51 3.22
CA LYS A 59 7.13 -3.34 2.02
C LYS A 59 6.37 -4.68 2.04
N LEU A 60 6.11 -5.24 3.21
CA LEU A 60 5.41 -6.53 3.36
C LEU A 60 3.88 -6.38 3.34
N GLU A 61 3.36 -5.26 3.86
CA GLU A 61 1.92 -4.99 3.92
C GLU A 61 1.41 -4.07 2.80
N CYS A 62 2.30 -3.36 2.09
CA CYS A 62 1.92 -2.77 0.81
C CYS A 62 1.51 -3.91 -0.10
N GLN A 63 0.21 -4.04 -0.31
CA GLN A 63 -0.29 -4.65 -1.53
C GLN A 63 0.39 -3.91 -2.67
N ASP A 64 0.98 -4.64 -3.60
CA ASP A 64 1.48 -4.05 -4.83
C ASP A 64 0.38 -3.15 -5.35
N ILE A 65 0.73 -1.87 -5.59
CA ILE A 65 -0.16 -0.98 -6.33
C ILE A 65 -0.49 -1.79 -7.59
N PRO A 66 -1.76 -2.13 -7.84
CA PRO A 66 -2.10 -2.86 -9.04
C PRO A 66 -1.42 -2.15 -10.20
N ALA A 67 -0.67 -2.87 -11.04
CA ALA A 67 0.05 -2.25 -12.17
C ALA A 67 -0.89 -1.33 -12.99
N ASP A 68 -2.18 -1.67 -12.96
CA ASP A 68 -3.37 -0.93 -13.37
C ASP A 68 -3.54 0.46 -12.73
N THR A 69 -2.67 0.92 -11.84
CA THR A 69 -2.78 2.24 -11.19
C THR A 69 -1.52 3.08 -11.34
N GLY A 70 -0.50 2.56 -12.03
CA GLY A 70 0.75 3.29 -12.28
C GLY A 70 0.73 4.13 -13.55
N LEU A 71 -0.12 3.80 -14.53
CA LEU A 71 -0.23 4.48 -15.82
C LEU A 71 -1.52 5.28 -15.95
N LEU A 72 -1.44 6.45 -16.59
CA LEU A 72 -2.59 7.30 -16.84
C LEU A 72 -3.67 6.63 -17.71
N ARG A 73 -3.32 5.64 -18.57
CA ARG A 73 -4.28 4.80 -19.31
C ARG A 73 -5.42 4.30 -18.42
N PHE A 74 -5.08 3.67 -17.30
CA PHE A 74 -6.05 2.98 -16.47
C PHE A 74 -6.91 3.96 -15.66
N ILE A 75 -6.34 5.12 -15.29
CA ILE A 75 -7.12 6.23 -14.73
C ILE A 75 -8.16 6.71 -15.73
N PHE A 76 -7.79 6.88 -17.01
CA PHE A 76 -8.73 7.29 -18.04
C PHE A 76 -9.86 6.27 -18.23
N GLU A 77 -9.54 4.97 -18.28
CA GLU A 77 -10.54 3.90 -18.37
C GLU A 77 -11.52 3.90 -17.19
N ARG A 78 -11.01 4.05 -15.97
CA ARG A 78 -11.85 4.14 -14.77
C ARG A 78 -12.72 5.40 -14.76
N TYR A 79 -12.15 6.55 -15.11
CA TYR A 79 -12.88 7.82 -15.18
C TYR A 79 -14.02 7.76 -16.22
N GLU A 80 -13.74 7.17 -17.39
CA GLU A 80 -14.71 6.96 -18.45
C GLU A 80 -15.86 6.05 -18.02
N LYS A 81 -15.57 5.00 -17.26
CA LYS A 81 -16.58 4.02 -16.79
C LYS A 81 -17.39 4.51 -15.60
N GLU A 82 -16.75 5.12 -14.60
CA GLU A 82 -17.38 5.42 -13.30
C GLU A 82 -17.90 6.85 -13.21
N ILE A 83 -17.27 7.82 -13.89
CA ILE A 83 -17.51 9.25 -13.65
C ILE A 83 -18.23 9.92 -14.83
N VAL A 84 -17.87 9.59 -16.07
CA VAL A 84 -18.51 10.20 -17.26
C VAL A 84 -20.03 9.94 -17.29
N PRO A 85 -20.55 8.71 -17.07
CA PRO A 85 -21.99 8.45 -17.18
C PRO A 85 -22.85 9.22 -16.17
N ALA A 86 -22.27 9.65 -15.05
CA ALA A 86 -22.96 10.42 -14.02
C ALA A 86 -23.10 11.93 -14.36
N LYS A 87 -22.46 12.41 -15.44
CA LYS A 87 -22.48 13.84 -15.84
C LYS A 87 -23.64 14.15 -16.80
N ALA A 88 -23.92 15.43 -16.99
CA ALA A 88 -24.91 15.88 -17.98
C ALA A 88 -24.51 15.47 -19.41
N PRO A 89 -25.47 15.14 -20.31
CA PRO A 89 -25.18 14.58 -21.63
C PRO A 89 -24.27 15.44 -22.53
N GLY A 90 -24.31 16.76 -22.39
CA GLY A 90 -23.38 17.66 -23.09
C GLY A 90 -21.95 17.48 -22.60
N THR A 91 -21.76 17.56 -21.28
CA THR A 91 -20.46 17.36 -20.62
C THR A 91 -19.88 15.96 -20.86
N GLN A 92 -20.72 14.94 -21.01
CA GLN A 92 -20.26 13.59 -21.37
C GLN A 92 -19.53 13.60 -22.73
N ARG A 93 -20.14 14.22 -23.75
CA ARG A 93 -19.57 14.30 -25.10
C ARG A 93 -18.25 15.06 -25.11
N ASP A 94 -18.18 16.18 -24.40
CA ASP A 94 -16.98 17.01 -24.33
C ASP A 94 -15.83 16.27 -23.63
N ASN A 95 -16.14 15.56 -22.53
CA ASN A 95 -15.15 14.77 -21.80
C ASN A 95 -14.63 13.60 -22.64
N LEU A 96 -15.50 12.87 -23.32
CA LEU A 96 -15.09 11.77 -24.22
C LEU A 96 -14.22 12.30 -25.38
N GLY A 97 -14.58 13.46 -25.94
CA GLY A 97 -13.78 14.13 -26.96
C GLY A 97 -12.38 14.50 -26.46
N SER A 98 -12.29 15.05 -25.25
CA SER A 98 -11.02 15.43 -24.62
C SER A 98 -10.15 14.22 -24.29
N LEU A 99 -10.73 13.14 -23.75
CA LEU A 99 -10.03 11.90 -23.44
C LEU A 99 -9.38 11.27 -24.68
N LYS A 100 -10.02 11.38 -25.86
CA LYS A 100 -9.44 10.88 -27.12
C LYS A 100 -8.09 11.52 -27.45
N PHE A 101 -7.90 12.80 -27.12
CA PHE A 101 -6.64 13.50 -27.35
C PHE A 101 -5.64 13.18 -26.24
N LEU A 102 -6.07 13.18 -24.97
CA LEU A 102 -5.22 12.87 -23.82
C LEU A 102 -4.61 11.47 -23.93
N ARG A 103 -5.39 10.46 -24.34
CA ARG A 103 -4.90 9.09 -24.53
C ARG A 103 -3.76 9.00 -25.56
N LYS A 104 -3.73 9.84 -26.59
CA LYS A 104 -2.64 9.79 -27.60
C LYS A 104 -1.27 10.17 -27.03
N VAL A 105 -1.25 11.01 -26.00
CA VAL A 105 -0.02 11.59 -25.45
C VAL A 105 0.35 10.91 -24.14
N PHE A 106 -0.64 10.53 -23.33
CA PHE A 106 -0.44 10.15 -21.94
C PHE A 106 -0.77 8.68 -21.62
N ASP A 107 -1.16 7.83 -22.58
CA ASP A 107 -1.54 6.43 -22.27
C ASP A 107 -0.44 5.68 -21.50
N SER A 108 0.83 5.88 -21.88
CA SER A 108 1.98 5.23 -21.27
C SER A 108 2.70 6.08 -20.22
N ALA A 109 2.14 7.23 -19.84
CA ALA A 109 2.78 8.12 -18.88
C ALA A 109 2.52 7.63 -17.44
N PRO A 110 3.57 7.57 -16.58
CA PRO A 110 3.39 7.28 -15.17
C PRO A 110 2.76 8.47 -14.45
N ILE A 111 1.99 8.19 -13.40
CA ILE A 111 1.27 9.23 -12.64
C ILE A 111 2.19 10.08 -11.76
N ASP A 112 3.25 9.47 -11.24
CA ASP A 112 4.16 10.09 -10.26
C ASP A 112 5.48 10.59 -10.90
N SER A 113 5.43 11.04 -12.16
CA SER A 113 6.62 11.42 -12.93
C SER A 113 7.14 12.83 -12.67
#